data_AF-A0A1V6HIM1-F1
#
_entry.id   AF-A0A1V6HIM1-F1
#
_cell.length_a   1.000
_cell.length_b   1.000
_cell.length_c   1.000
_cell.angle_alpha   90.00
_cell.angle_beta   90.00
_cell.angle_gamma   90.00
#
_symmetry.space_group_name_H-M   'P 1'
#
loop_
_entity.id
_entity.type
_entity.pdbx_description
1 polymer ?
#
loop_
_entity_poly.entity_id
_entity_poly.type
_entity_poly.pdbx_seq_one_letter_code
_entity_poly.pdbx_strand_id
1 'polypeptide(L)'
;MKSKIIAIVLPTLLGVLAVIGLLILFNLIVYNGDGFNSPDNGFFTLIVPVTTIIAMIIQCVLTLPLWKKFKSKKRVLGMTIIQLTGLLCLMSGLAFGLVFWERSFGIMELILLSLSGIISFSVYWSVNLITLNLLDKQMVDKHFRVICNN
;
A
#
# COMPACT_ATOMS: atom_id res chain seq x y z
N MET A 1 -4.73 -2.06 -23.57
CA MET A 1 -5.62 -1.94 -22.39
C MET A 1 -5.28 -2.92 -21.28
N LYS A 2 -5.12 -4.23 -21.53
CA LYS A 2 -4.82 -5.25 -20.51
C LYS A 2 -3.63 -4.92 -19.58
N SER A 3 -2.51 -4.43 -20.14
CA SER A 3 -1.33 -4.04 -19.35
C SER A 3 -1.57 -2.87 -18.37
N LYS A 4 -2.44 -1.90 -18.73
CA LYS A 4 -2.81 -0.79 -17.83
C LYS A 4 -3.65 -1.26 -16.65
N ILE A 5 -4.57 -2.19 -16.87
CA ILE A 5 -5.42 -2.76 -15.81
C ILE A 5 -4.57 -3.57 -14.82
N ILE A 6 -3.64 -4.40 -15.33
CA ILE A 6 -2.75 -5.19 -14.48
C ILE A 6 -1.88 -4.29 -13.58
N ALA A 7 -1.35 -3.18 -14.13
CA ALA A 7 -0.55 -2.21 -13.35
C ALA A 7 -1.37 -1.44 -12.29
N ILE A 8 -2.70 -1.47 -12.36
CA ILE A 8 -3.57 -0.91 -11.32
C ILE A 8 -3.92 -1.99 -10.31
N VAL A 9 -4.46 -3.11 -10.78
CA VAL A 9 -5.09 -4.12 -9.94
C VAL A 9 -4.06 -4.95 -9.17
N LEU A 10 -3.01 -5.43 -9.84
CA LEU A 10 -2.08 -6.38 -9.23
C LEU A 10 -1.24 -5.75 -8.09
N PRO A 11 -0.60 -4.58 -8.26
CA PRO A 11 0.14 -3.94 -7.16
C PRO A 11 -0.75 -3.60 -5.97
N THR A 12 -1.98 -3.15 -6.25
CA THR A 12 -2.95 -2.78 -5.21
C THR A 12 -3.38 -4.00 -4.41
N LEU A 13 -3.78 -5.09 -5.09
CA LEU A 13 -4.19 -6.32 -4.43
C LEU A 13 -3.06 -6.93 -3.61
N LEU A 14 -1.85 -7.04 -4.17
CA LEU A 14 -0.70 -7.58 -3.44
C LEU A 14 -0.34 -6.71 -2.23
N GLY A 15 -0.40 -5.38 -2.37
CA GLY A 15 -0.19 -4.47 -1.24
C GLY A 15 -1.22 -4.65 -0.13
N VAL A 16 -2.50 -4.75 -0.48
CA VAL A 16 -3.59 -4.98 0.51
C VAL A 16 -3.41 -6.35 1.18
N LEU A 17 -3.16 -7.40 0.41
CA LEU A 17 -2.93 -8.75 0.96
C LEU A 17 -1.72 -8.79 1.89
N ALA A 18 -0.65 -8.05 1.58
CA ALA A 18 0.51 -7.97 2.45
C ALA A 18 0.20 -7.31 3.79
N VAL A 19 -0.61 -6.24 3.80
CA VAL A 19 -1.08 -5.59 5.04
C VAL A 19 -1.99 -6.52 5.83
N ILE A 20 -2.95 -7.19 5.17
CA ILE A 20 -3.82 -8.16 5.84
C ILE A 20 -3.00 -9.29 6.47
N GLY A 21 -2.03 -9.84 5.73
CA GLY A 21 -1.13 -10.87 6.24
C GLY A 21 -0.31 -10.40 7.44
N LEU A 22 0.19 -9.17 7.39
CA LEU A 22 0.89 -8.55 8.52
C LEU A 22 -0.01 -8.43 9.76
N LEU A 23 -1.25 -7.96 9.60
CA LEU A 23 -2.19 -7.80 10.69
C LEU A 23 -2.61 -9.15 11.31
N ILE A 24 -2.82 -10.16 10.48
CA ILE A 24 -3.08 -11.54 10.95
C ILE A 24 -1.90 -12.08 11.73
N LEU A 25 -0.67 -11.89 11.23
CA LEU A 25 0.54 -12.33 11.92
C LEU A 25 0.71 -11.60 13.26
N PHE A 26 0.49 -10.28 13.28
CA PHE A 26 0.52 -9.49 14.51
C PHE A 26 -0.51 -9.99 15.52
N ASN A 27 -1.74 -10.28 15.08
CA ASN A 27 -2.79 -10.82 15.95
C ASN A 27 -2.42 -12.18 16.56
N LEU A 28 -1.82 -13.06 15.76
CA LEU A 28 -1.36 -14.37 16.23
C LEU A 28 -0.25 -14.25 17.27
N ILE A 29 0.71 -13.34 17.08
CA ILE A 29 1.87 -13.19 17.96
C ILE A 29 1.53 -12.45 19.24
N VAL A 30 0.74 -11.37 19.15
CA VAL A 30 0.51 -10.45 20.28
C VAL A 30 -0.74 -10.82 21.07
N TYR A 31 -1.79 -11.29 20.39
CA TYR A 31 -3.09 -11.57 21.00
C TYR A 31 -3.43 -13.07 21.01
N ASN A 32 -2.47 -13.96 20.72
CA ASN A 32 -2.70 -15.42 20.62
C ASN A 32 -3.85 -15.81 19.67
N GLY A 33 -4.16 -14.95 18.69
CA GLY A 33 -5.29 -15.13 17.79
C GLY A 33 -6.62 -14.55 18.28
N ASP A 34 -6.75 -14.13 19.54
CA ASP A 34 -8.01 -13.65 20.13
C ASP A 34 -8.45 -12.26 19.65
N GLY A 35 -7.56 -11.45 19.08
CA GLY A 35 -7.88 -10.08 18.66
C GLY A 35 -8.86 -9.98 17.49
N PHE A 36 -9.18 -11.09 16.80
CA PHE A 36 -10.24 -11.17 15.78
C PHE A 36 -11.38 -12.12 16.16
N ASN A 37 -11.45 -12.61 17.41
CA ASN A 37 -12.41 -13.64 17.82
C ASN A 37 -13.80 -13.09 18.21
N SER A 38 -13.93 -11.77 18.44
CA SER A 38 -15.24 -11.11 18.40
C SER A 38 -15.70 -11.00 16.94
N PRO A 39 -17.01 -10.88 16.63
CA PRO A 39 -17.47 -10.79 15.25
C PRO A 39 -17.04 -9.44 14.64
N ASP A 40 -15.77 -9.34 14.26
CA ASP A 40 -15.11 -8.26 13.53
C ASP A 40 -15.56 -8.24 12.07
N ASN A 41 -16.86 -8.49 11.88
CA ASN A 41 -17.53 -8.47 10.60
C ASN A 41 -17.29 -7.12 9.95
N GLY A 42 -17.33 -6.00 10.70
CA GLY A 42 -17.10 -4.67 10.15
C GLY A 42 -15.72 -4.47 9.52
N PHE A 43 -14.65 -5.04 10.09
CA PHE A 43 -13.31 -4.88 9.56
C PHE A 43 -13.16 -5.56 8.19
N PHE A 44 -13.47 -6.85 8.11
CA PHE A 44 -13.31 -7.61 6.86
C PHE A 44 -14.43 -7.35 5.83
N THR A 45 -15.65 -7.06 6.26
CA THR A 45 -16.78 -6.84 5.33
C THR A 45 -16.92 -5.39 4.85
N LEU A 46 -16.40 -4.41 5.59
CA LEU A 46 -16.61 -2.99 5.28
C LEU A 46 -15.29 -2.24 5.13
N ILE A 47 -14.40 -2.29 6.14
CA ILE A 47 -13.14 -1.52 6.11
C ILE A 47 -12.22 -2.02 4.99
N VAL A 48 -11.98 -3.33 4.89
CA VAL A 48 -11.09 -3.90 3.87
C VAL A 48 -11.58 -3.61 2.44
N PRO A 49 -12.87 -3.83 2.07
CA PRO A 49 -13.35 -3.52 0.72
C PRO A 49 -13.28 -2.02 0.40
N VAL A 50 -13.69 -1.15 1.34
CA VAL A 50 -13.69 0.31 1.13
C VAL A 50 -12.26 0.82 0.95
N THR A 51 -11.34 0.42 1.82
CA THR A 51 -9.93 0.81 1.71
C THR A 51 -9.29 0.28 0.44
N THR A 52 -9.67 -0.92 -0.03
CA THR A 52 -9.19 -1.48 -1.31
C THR A 52 -9.67 -0.65 -2.50
N ILE A 53 -10.94 -0.21 -2.51
CA ILE A 53 -11.47 0.66 -3.56
C ILE A 53 -10.72 2.01 -3.57
N ILE A 54 -10.54 2.63 -2.41
CA ILE A 54 -9.78 3.88 -2.28
C ILE A 54 -8.35 3.68 -2.79
N ALA A 55 -7.69 2.58 -2.41
CA ALA A 55 -6.35 2.25 -2.86
C ALA A 55 -6.27 2.10 -4.39
N MET A 56 -7.27 1.48 -5.04
CA MET A 56 -7.32 1.39 -6.50
C MET A 56 -7.49 2.77 -7.17
N ILE A 57 -8.30 3.66 -6.58
CA ILE A 57 -8.46 5.04 -7.08
C ILE A 57 -7.12 5.79 -6.96
N ILE A 58 -6.47 5.73 -5.80
CA ILE A 58 -5.15 6.34 -5.56
C ILE A 58 -4.13 5.77 -6.56
N GLN A 59 -4.15 4.46 -6.80
CA GLN A 59 -3.25 3.82 -7.76
C GLN A 59 -3.40 4.40 -9.16
N CYS A 60 -4.65 4.60 -9.60
CA CYS A 60 -4.96 5.12 -10.92
C CYS A 60 -4.62 6.61 -11.07
N VAL A 61 -5.05 7.42 -10.10
CA VAL A 61 -5.01 8.89 -10.17
C VAL A 61 -3.64 9.46 -9.76
N LEU A 62 -2.97 8.83 -8.80
CA LEU A 62 -1.74 9.35 -8.21
C LEU A 62 -0.54 8.44 -8.50
N THR A 63 -0.60 7.17 -8.12
CA THR A 63 0.59 6.30 -8.16
C THR A 63 1.13 6.13 -9.57
N LEU A 64 0.28 5.76 -10.54
CA LEU A 64 0.74 5.53 -11.91
C LEU A 64 1.27 6.79 -12.61
N PRO A 65 0.63 7.97 -12.52
CA PRO A 65 1.20 9.20 -13.04
C PRO A 65 2.54 9.57 -12.39
N LEU A 66 2.64 9.46 -11.06
CA LEU A 66 3.88 9.73 -10.33
C LEU A 66 4.98 8.75 -10.73
N TRP A 67 4.67 7.46 -10.86
CA TRP A 67 5.61 6.43 -11.30
C TRP A 67 6.16 6.70 -12.70
N LYS A 68 5.30 7.07 -13.66
CA LYS A 68 5.73 7.44 -15.02
C LYS A 68 6.63 8.67 -15.01
N LYS A 69 6.28 9.70 -14.24
CA LYS A 69 7.09 10.91 -14.08
C LYS A 69 8.45 10.60 -13.48
N PHE A 70 8.48 9.71 -12.48
CA PHE A 70 9.70 9.21 -11.86
C PHE A 70 10.58 8.45 -12.86
N LYS A 71 10.03 7.52 -13.65
CA LYS A 71 10.79 6.77 -14.66
C LYS A 71 11.45 7.67 -15.70
N SER A 72 10.81 8.78 -16.06
CA SER A 72 11.36 9.75 -17.02
C SER A 72 12.41 10.67 -16.40
N LYS A 73 12.16 11.23 -15.20
CA LYS A 73 12.99 12.30 -14.62
C LYS A 73 13.86 11.88 -13.43
N LYS A 74 13.76 10.63 -12.98
CA LYS A 74 14.36 10.07 -11.75
C LYS A 74 13.99 10.78 -10.43
N ARG A 75 13.22 11.86 -10.48
CA ARG A 75 12.75 12.64 -9.33
C ARG A 75 11.35 13.16 -9.57
N VAL A 76 10.57 13.28 -8.50
CA VAL A 76 9.23 13.88 -8.51
C VAL A 76 9.17 14.90 -7.36
N LEU A 77 8.82 16.14 -7.68
CA LEU A 77 8.83 17.26 -6.71
C LEU A 77 10.20 17.43 -6.01
N GLY A 78 11.30 17.23 -6.73
CA GLY A 78 12.66 17.31 -6.19
C GLY A 78 13.10 16.09 -5.36
N MET A 79 12.17 15.21 -5.01
CA MET A 79 12.40 14.03 -4.17
C MET A 79 12.64 12.75 -5.00
N THR A 80 13.38 11.82 -4.44
CA THR A 80 13.42 10.44 -4.93
C THR A 80 12.11 9.71 -4.61
N ILE A 81 11.83 8.61 -5.29
CA ILE A 81 10.61 7.83 -5.01
C ILE A 81 10.58 7.31 -3.56
N ILE A 82 11.74 6.96 -3.00
CA ILE A 82 11.87 6.48 -1.63
C ILE A 82 11.54 7.62 -0.64
N GLN A 83 12.08 8.82 -0.87
CA GLN A 83 11.79 9.99 -0.03
C GLN A 83 10.32 10.38 -0.08
N LEU A 84 9.73 10.42 -1.29
CA LEU A 84 8.33 10.75 -1.47
C LEU A 84 7.41 9.72 -0.80
N THR A 85 7.73 8.43 -0.96
CA THR A 85 6.95 7.34 -0.37
C THR A 85 7.11 7.32 1.15
N GLY A 86 8.31 7.53 1.68
CA GLY A 86 8.55 7.65 3.11
C GLY A 86 7.75 8.78 3.73
N LEU A 87 7.73 9.95 3.09
CA LEU A 87 6.90 11.08 3.54
C LEU A 87 5.41 10.75 3.51
N LEU A 88 4.92 10.09 2.45
CA LEU A 88 3.54 9.64 2.34
C LEU A 88 3.17 8.65 3.45
N CYS A 89 4.03 7.69 3.77
CA CYS A 89 3.81 6.72 4.84
C CYS A 89 3.76 7.41 6.21
N LEU A 90 4.66 8.35 6.47
CA LEU A 90 4.68 9.12 7.72
C LEU A 90 3.41 9.94 7.87
N MET A 91 3.05 10.74 6.86
CA MET A 91 1.83 11.57 6.91
C MET A 91 0.56 10.72 7.04
N SER A 92 0.46 9.65 6.25
CA SER A 92 -0.72 8.78 6.27
C SER A 92 -0.85 8.03 7.59
N GLY A 93 0.26 7.56 8.16
CA GLY A 93 0.24 6.87 9.44
C GLY A 93 -0.09 7.80 10.61
N LEU A 94 0.44 9.02 10.62
CA LEU A 94 0.05 10.05 11.61
C LEU A 94 -1.43 10.44 11.47
N ALA A 95 -1.91 10.64 10.23
CA ALA A 95 -3.31 10.93 9.97
C ALA A 95 -4.22 9.77 10.41
N PHE A 96 -3.81 8.53 10.16
CA PHE A 96 -4.50 7.35 10.64
C PHE A 96 -4.59 7.34 12.18
N GLY A 97 -3.48 7.57 12.87
CA GLY A 97 -3.47 7.72 14.32
C GLY A 97 -4.48 8.77 14.79
N LEU A 98 -4.48 9.96 14.20
CA LEU A 98 -5.42 11.03 14.58
C LEU A 98 -6.90 10.72 14.30
N VAL A 99 -7.21 9.97 13.24
CA VAL A 99 -8.59 9.63 12.86
C VAL A 99 -9.17 8.54 13.75
N PHE A 100 -8.35 7.54 14.13
CA PHE A 100 -8.80 6.39 14.90
C PHE A 100 -8.52 6.50 16.40
N TRP A 101 -7.87 7.58 16.85
CA TRP A 101 -7.55 7.78 18.25
C TRP A 101 -8.78 8.16 19.08
N GLU A 102 -9.03 7.38 20.11
CA GLU A 102 -10.02 7.67 21.14
C GLU A 102 -9.34 8.38 22.32
N ARG A 103 -9.72 9.66 22.52
CA ARG A 103 -9.07 10.53 23.52
C ARG A 103 -9.08 9.95 24.94
N SER A 104 -10.04 9.08 25.26
CA SER A 104 -10.19 8.37 26.53
C SER A 104 -9.00 7.45 26.87
N PHE A 105 -8.30 6.90 25.88
CA PHE A 105 -7.16 5.99 26.11
C PHE A 105 -5.80 6.71 26.18
N GLY A 106 -5.80 8.04 26.07
CA GLY A 106 -4.61 8.87 26.25
C GLY A 106 -3.63 8.86 25.09
N ILE A 107 -2.51 9.59 25.24
CA ILE A 107 -1.57 9.85 24.14
C ILE A 107 -0.75 8.63 23.71
N MET A 108 -0.59 7.63 24.59
CA MET A 108 0.16 6.42 24.28
C MET A 108 -0.53 5.60 23.19
N GLU A 109 -1.87 5.54 23.23
CA GLU A 109 -2.65 4.88 22.18
C GLU A 109 -2.48 5.59 20.83
N LEU A 110 -2.51 6.92 20.81
CA LEU A 110 -2.27 7.70 19.58
C LEU A 110 -0.92 7.36 18.95
N ILE A 111 0.13 7.21 19.76
CA ILE A 111 1.47 6.85 19.29
C ILE A 111 1.46 5.43 18.68
N LEU A 112 0.82 4.46 19.35
CA LEU A 112 0.72 3.08 18.87
C LEU A 112 -0.11 2.97 17.57
N LEU A 113 -1.24 3.66 17.50
CA LEU A 113 -2.07 3.74 16.29
C LEU A 113 -1.31 4.41 15.14
N SER A 114 -0.58 5.50 15.43
CA SER A 114 0.24 6.16 14.41
C SER A 114 1.35 5.24 13.89
N LEU A 115 2.05 4.55 14.79
CA LEU A 115 3.16 3.66 14.43
C LEU A 115 2.67 2.44 13.62
N SER A 116 1.57 1.82 14.06
CA SER A 116 0.95 0.71 13.32
C SER A 116 0.47 1.14 11.93
N GLY A 117 -0.09 2.35 11.82
CA GLY A 117 -0.41 2.99 10.54
C GLY A 117 0.82 3.18 9.66
N ILE A 118 1.90 3.78 10.18
CA ILE A 118 3.15 3.99 9.43
C ILE A 118 3.71 2.68 8.90
N ILE A 119 3.77 1.63 9.74
CA ILE A 119 4.27 0.31 9.35
C ILE A 119 3.38 -0.29 8.26
N SER A 120 2.05 -0.25 8.44
CA SER A 120 1.08 -0.80 7.48
C SER A 120 1.17 -0.10 6.13
N PHE A 121 1.22 1.24 6.10
CA PHE A 121 1.42 2.00 4.86
C PHE A 121 2.78 1.72 4.23
N SER A 122 3.84 1.56 5.03
CA SER A 122 5.17 1.25 4.52
C SER A 122 5.22 -0.12 3.83
N VAL A 123 4.58 -1.13 4.42
CA VAL A 123 4.46 -2.46 3.81
C VAL A 123 3.63 -2.39 2.53
N TYR A 124 2.46 -1.76 2.57
CA TYR A 124 1.60 -1.57 1.40
C TYR A 124 2.38 -0.94 0.23
N TRP A 125 3.00 0.22 0.46
CA TRP A 125 3.69 0.95 -0.59
C TRP A 125 4.94 0.23 -1.10
N SER A 126 5.67 -0.45 -0.23
CA SER A 126 6.84 -1.24 -0.63
C SER A 126 6.44 -2.34 -1.60
N VAL A 127 5.41 -3.13 -1.24
CA VAL A 127 4.91 -4.21 -2.10
C VAL A 127 4.37 -3.63 -3.42
N ASN A 128 3.57 -2.55 -3.35
CA ASN A 128 3.02 -1.90 -4.54
C ASN A 128 4.12 -1.45 -5.52
N LEU A 129 5.12 -0.71 -5.04
CA LEU A 129 6.21 -0.20 -5.89
C LEU A 129 7.12 -1.32 -6.42
N ILE A 130 7.38 -2.36 -5.62
CA ILE A 130 8.14 -3.54 -6.07
C ILE A 130 7.37 -4.25 -7.19
N THR A 131 6.07 -4.48 -7.03
CA THR A 131 5.24 -5.11 -8.06
C THR A 131 5.21 -4.26 -9.34
N LEU A 132 5.07 -2.94 -9.24
CA LEU A 132 5.14 -2.04 -10.41
C LEU A 132 6.47 -2.15 -11.15
N ASN A 133 7.58 -2.18 -10.41
CA ASN A 133 8.91 -2.32 -11.01
C ASN A 133 9.09 -3.68 -11.70
N LEU A 134 8.56 -4.76 -11.12
CA LEU A 134 8.59 -6.10 -11.73
C LEU A 134 7.75 -6.15 -13.01
N LEU A 135 6.56 -5.56 -13.00
CA LEU A 135 5.69 -5.48 -14.17
C LEU A 135 6.36 -4.71 -15.31
N ASP A 136 7.00 -3.57 -15.01
CA ASP A 136 7.74 -2.79 -16.01
C ASP A 136 8.85 -3.61 -16.65
N LYS A 137 9.66 -4.34 -15.86
CA LYS A 137 10.72 -5.22 -16.38
C LYS A 137 10.16 -6.31 -17.31
N GLN A 138 9.12 -7.00 -16.87
CA GLN A 138 8.49 -8.07 -17.66
C GLN A 138 7.87 -7.56 -18.97
N MET A 139 7.31 -6.36 -18.98
CA MET A 139 6.74 -5.77 -20.20
C MET A 139 7.82 -5.35 -21.20
N VAL A 140 8.96 -4.83 -20.73
CA VAL A 140 10.12 -4.53 -21.58
C VAL A 140 10.68 -5.81 -22.20
N ASP A 141 10.89 -6.86 -21.40
CA ASP A 141 11.42 -8.15 -21.88
C ASP A 141 10.50 -8.82 -22.90
N LYS A 142 9.17 -8.66 -22.74
CA LYS A 142 8.20 -9.19 -23.69
C LYS A 142 8.22 -8.43 -25.02
N HIS A 143 8.40 -7.11 -24.99
CA HIS A 143 8.50 -6.30 -26.20
C HIS A 143 9.78 -6.63 -26.99
N PHE A 144 10.90 -6.81 -26.30
CA PHE A 144 12.18 -7.18 -26.93
C PHE A 144 12.11 -8.56 -27.60
N ARG A 145 11.49 -9.56 -26.95
CA ARG A 145 11.29 -10.89 -27.54
C ARG A 145 10.41 -10.92 -28.79
N VAL A 146 9.44 -10.00 -28.90
CA VAL A 146 8.60 -9.89 -30.11
C VAL A 146 9.40 -9.29 -31.28
N ILE A 147 10.30 -8.33 -31.01
CA ILE A 147 11.14 -7.72 -32.04
C ILE A 147 12.20 -8.69 -32.55
N CYS A 148 12.81 -9.52 -31.68
CA CYS A 148 13.85 -10.46 -32.09
C CYS A 148 13.34 -11.73 -32.80
N ASN A 149 12.03 -12.02 -32.75
CA ASN A 149 11.42 -13.19 -33.38
C ASN A 149 10.66 -12.86 -34.68
N ASN A 150 10.77 -11.62 -35.18
CA ASN A 150 10.27 -11.15 -36.48
C ASN A 150 11.44 -10.65 -37.33
#